data_AF-A0AAN7XTX5-F1
#
_entry.id   AF-A0AAN7XTX5-F1
#
_cell.length_a   1.000
_cell.length_b   1.000
_cell.length_c   1.000
_cell.angle_alpha   90.00
_cell.angle_beta   90.00
_cell.angle_gamma   90.00
#
_symmetry.space_group_name_H-M   'P 1'
#
loop_
_entity.id
_entity.type
_entity.pdbx_description
1 polymer ?
#
loop_
_entity_poly.entity_id
_entity_poly.type
_entity_poly.pdbx_seq_one_letter_code
_entity_poly.pdbx_strand_id
1 'polypeptide(L)'
;MESLKGKTRGEDLYEQVSAVIERMKLPWSKLANVTTDGSPNLTGKNVGLLSDPPSPPVVRTLGKVLQRVWELKEEIRSFLELMGKFDEFPELSDTNWLCDFAFAVDIFSHMNELNVKLQGKDQFVHDMHTNVRAFKSKLVLFSRQMSNKSFTHFPTLAVQKEAARNAKKYCKSLDDLHREFCRRFCDFEKIDKSLQLVSCPLSQDPEAAPQELQLELIDLQSDSVLKEKF
;
A
#
# COMPACT_ATOMS: atom_id res chain seq x y z
N MET A 1 2.56 26.93 -1.05
CA MET A 1 1.31 26.19 -1.29
C MET A 1 0.23 27.19 -1.61
N GLU A 2 -0.34 27.13 -2.82
CA GLU A 2 -1.57 27.87 -3.13
C GLU A 2 -2.77 27.11 -2.57
N SER A 3 -3.71 27.83 -1.97
CA SER A 3 -4.88 27.24 -1.33
C SER A 3 -6.06 27.25 -2.30
N LEU A 4 -6.69 26.09 -2.52
CA LEU A 4 -7.93 25.99 -3.29
C LEU A 4 -9.06 26.70 -2.55
N LYS A 5 -9.78 27.60 -3.24
CA LYS A 5 -10.97 28.27 -2.71
C LYS A 5 -12.20 27.71 -3.43
N GLY A 6 -13.23 27.33 -2.69
CA GLY A 6 -14.49 26.83 -3.27
C GLY A 6 -14.66 25.32 -3.15
N LYS A 7 -15.17 24.68 -4.22
CA LYS A 7 -15.45 23.24 -4.26
C LYS A 7 -14.19 22.44 -4.65
N THR A 8 -14.19 21.14 -4.34
CA THR A 8 -13.07 20.21 -4.59
C THR A 8 -13.50 19.06 -5.50
N ARG A 9 -14.33 19.32 -6.52
CA ARG A 9 -14.70 18.31 -7.54
C ARG A 9 -13.50 18.03 -8.45
N GLY A 10 -13.55 16.94 -9.22
CA GLY A 10 -12.45 16.60 -10.14
C GLY A 10 -12.17 17.66 -11.19
N GLU A 11 -13.22 18.30 -11.71
CA GLU A 11 -13.13 19.46 -12.62
C GLU A 11 -12.41 20.64 -11.95
N ASP A 12 -12.82 21.03 -10.74
CA ASP A 12 -12.21 22.12 -9.97
C ASP A 12 -10.70 21.87 -9.75
N LEU A 13 -10.33 20.61 -9.46
CA LEU A 13 -8.95 20.20 -9.27
C LEU A 13 -8.15 20.21 -10.59
N TYR A 14 -8.77 19.79 -11.70
CA TYR A 14 -8.14 19.80 -13.03
C TYR A 14 -7.82 21.20 -13.49
N GLU A 15 -8.76 22.14 -13.37
CA GLU A 15 -8.55 23.53 -13.78
C GLU A 15 -7.40 24.17 -12.99
N GLN A 16 -7.33 23.93 -11.68
CA GLN A 16 -6.26 24.48 -10.85
C GLN A 16 -4.90 23.87 -11.19
N VAL A 17 -4.80 22.54 -11.36
CA VAL A 17 -3.56 21.88 -11.76
C VAL A 17 -3.11 22.37 -13.15
N SER A 18 -4.05 22.54 -14.08
CA SER A 18 -3.77 23.04 -15.43
C SER A 18 -3.23 24.46 -15.40
N ALA A 19 -3.87 25.35 -14.63
CA ALA A 19 -3.41 26.72 -14.45
C ALA A 19 -1.99 26.79 -13.86
N VAL A 20 -1.64 25.89 -12.93
CA VAL A 20 -0.28 25.82 -12.38
C VAL A 20 0.72 25.37 -13.43
N ILE A 21 0.41 24.32 -14.21
CA ILE A 21 1.29 23.78 -15.26
C ILE A 21 1.55 24.84 -16.34
N GLU A 22 0.51 25.54 -16.78
CA GLU A 22 0.61 26.62 -17.75
C GLU A 22 1.43 27.80 -17.21
N ARG A 23 1.17 28.21 -15.97
CA ARG A 23 1.92 29.28 -15.30
C ARG A 23 3.40 28.94 -15.14
N MET A 24 3.71 27.67 -14.85
CA MET A 24 5.09 27.17 -14.78
C MET A 24 5.71 26.92 -16.16
N LYS A 25 4.95 27.13 -17.25
CA LYS A 25 5.38 26.88 -18.64
C LYS A 25 5.90 25.45 -18.85
N LEU A 26 5.34 24.49 -18.11
CA LEU A 26 5.69 23.10 -18.22
C LEU A 26 4.86 22.46 -19.34
N PRO A 27 5.48 21.83 -20.35
CA PRO A 27 4.73 21.11 -21.36
C PRO A 27 4.03 19.92 -20.71
N TRP A 28 2.73 19.76 -20.97
CA TRP A 28 1.98 18.57 -20.54
C TRP A 28 2.63 17.26 -21.01
N SER A 29 3.28 17.27 -22.17
CA SER A 29 4.03 16.12 -22.69
C SER A 29 5.23 15.70 -21.83
N LYS A 30 5.68 16.56 -20.91
CA LYS A 30 6.73 16.25 -19.94
C LYS A 30 6.18 15.78 -18.59
N LEU A 31 4.86 15.75 -18.39
CA LEU A 31 4.25 15.24 -17.17
C LEU A 31 4.35 13.71 -17.13
N ALA A 32 5.32 13.21 -16.37
CA ALA A 32 5.62 11.78 -16.32
C ALA A 32 4.67 10.98 -15.41
N ASN A 33 4.14 11.59 -14.34
CA ASN A 33 3.24 10.93 -13.40
C ASN A 33 2.38 11.93 -12.61
N VAL A 34 1.26 11.45 -12.10
CA VAL A 34 0.41 12.14 -11.11
C VAL A 34 0.19 11.19 -9.95
N THR A 35 0.50 11.66 -8.73
CA THR A 35 0.31 10.89 -7.49
C THR A 35 -0.87 11.48 -6.73
N THR A 36 -1.90 10.67 -6.51
CA THR A 36 -3.11 11.08 -5.76
C THR A 36 -3.35 10.10 -4.62
N ASP A 37 -4.08 10.53 -3.60
CA ASP A 37 -4.44 9.71 -2.42
C ASP A 37 -5.61 8.75 -2.67
N GLY A 38 -6.08 8.66 -3.93
CA GLY A 38 -7.21 7.81 -4.31
C GLY A 38 -8.59 8.40 -4.05
N SER A 39 -8.69 9.66 -3.57
CA SER A 39 -9.96 10.34 -3.32
C SER A 39 -10.91 10.27 -4.54
N PRO A 40 -12.23 10.03 -4.35
CA PRO A 40 -13.19 9.96 -5.45
C PRO A 40 -13.18 11.18 -6.38
N ASN A 41 -12.84 12.35 -5.84
CA ASN A 41 -12.74 13.59 -6.62
C ASN A 41 -11.50 13.59 -7.54
N LEU A 42 -10.50 12.75 -7.28
CA LEU A 42 -9.28 12.61 -8.07
C LEU A 42 -9.36 11.43 -9.04
N THR A 43 -9.95 10.30 -8.62
CA THR A 43 -9.95 9.02 -9.34
C THR A 43 -11.30 8.62 -9.95
N GLY A 44 -12.32 9.48 -9.84
CA GLY A 44 -13.66 9.23 -10.37
C GLY A 44 -13.63 8.90 -11.86
N LYS A 45 -14.24 7.77 -12.24
CA LYS A 45 -14.15 7.19 -13.60
C LYS A 45 -14.63 8.11 -14.72
N ASN A 46 -15.56 9.04 -14.41
CA ASN A 46 -16.20 9.95 -15.36
C ASN A 46 -16.10 11.44 -14.97
N VAL A 47 -15.55 11.75 -13.78
CA VAL A 47 -15.65 13.09 -13.14
C VAL A 47 -14.47 13.42 -12.21
N GLY A 48 -13.36 12.68 -12.34
CA GLY A 48 -12.16 12.86 -11.51
C GLY A 48 -11.09 13.69 -12.22
N LEU A 49 -10.14 14.28 -11.48
CA LEU A 49 -8.94 14.91 -12.07
C LEU A 49 -8.26 14.03 -13.14
N LEU A 50 -8.36 12.72 -12.96
CA LEU A 50 -7.74 11.70 -13.81
C LEU A 50 -8.68 11.12 -14.90
N SER A 51 -9.91 11.63 -15.06
CA SER A 51 -10.86 11.06 -16.04
C SER A 51 -10.58 11.45 -17.49
N ASP A 52 -9.89 12.56 -17.78
CA ASP A 52 -9.55 12.99 -19.16
C ASP A 52 -8.18 13.72 -19.32
N PRO A 53 -7.02 13.09 -19.06
CA PRO A 53 -5.74 13.70 -19.43
C PRO A 53 -5.39 13.31 -20.89
N PRO A 54 -4.76 14.21 -21.69
CA PRO A 54 -4.42 13.97 -23.11
C PRO A 54 -3.41 12.83 -23.37
N SER A 55 -3.02 12.12 -22.32
CA SER A 55 -2.36 10.81 -22.31
C SER A 55 -2.60 10.21 -20.92
N PRO A 56 -2.93 8.91 -20.77
CA PRO A 56 -3.27 8.36 -19.46
C PRO A 56 -2.09 8.51 -18.49
N PRO A 57 -2.18 9.37 -17.45
CA PRO A 57 -1.16 9.43 -16.42
C PRO A 57 -1.29 8.13 -15.65
N VAL A 58 -0.18 7.40 -15.56
CA VAL A 58 -0.11 6.22 -14.71
C VAL A 58 -0.35 6.69 -13.28
N VAL A 59 -1.50 6.33 -12.70
CA VAL A 59 -1.76 6.52 -11.27
C VAL A 59 -0.74 5.68 -10.52
N ARG A 60 0.24 6.33 -9.91
CA ARG A 60 1.27 5.67 -9.10
C ARG A 60 0.91 5.86 -7.63
N THR A 61 0.83 4.75 -6.90
CA THR A 61 0.81 4.79 -5.44
C THR A 61 2.14 5.35 -4.95
N LEU A 62 2.16 5.95 -3.75
CA LEU A 62 3.39 6.48 -3.15
C LEU A 62 4.54 5.47 -3.21
N GLY A 63 4.29 4.18 -2.95
CA GLY A 63 5.29 3.13 -3.04
C GLY A 63 5.95 3.00 -4.43
N LYS A 64 5.17 3.11 -5.52
CA LYS A 64 5.71 3.07 -6.88
C LYS A 64 6.55 4.31 -7.22
N VAL A 65 6.25 5.46 -6.60
CA VAL A 65 7.06 6.68 -6.76
C VAL A 65 8.38 6.51 -6.02
N LEU A 66 8.35 6.07 -4.77
CA LEU A 66 9.56 5.83 -3.97
C LEU A 66 10.48 4.81 -4.67
N GLN A 67 9.92 3.71 -5.16
CA GLN A 67 10.68 2.72 -5.93
C GLN A 67 11.35 3.33 -7.16
N ARG A 68 10.63 4.17 -7.92
CA ARG A 68 11.20 4.80 -9.12
C ARG A 68 12.30 5.79 -8.78
N VAL A 69 12.13 6.57 -7.71
CA VAL A 69 13.17 7.50 -7.23
C VAL A 69 14.39 6.71 -6.76
N TRP A 70 14.21 5.57 -6.09
CA TRP A 70 15.30 4.70 -5.69
C TRP A 70 16.10 4.14 -6.88
N GLU A 71 15.41 3.68 -7.92
CA GLU A 71 16.03 3.18 -9.15
C GLU A 71 16.85 4.25 -9.87
N LEU A 72 16.34 5.49 -9.89
CA LEU A 72 16.94 6.61 -10.62
C LEU A 72 17.85 7.51 -9.78
N LYS A 73 18.15 7.16 -8.53
CA LYS A 73 18.83 8.08 -7.59
C LYS A 73 20.20 8.56 -8.07
N GLU A 74 20.92 7.75 -8.85
CA GLU A 74 22.23 8.10 -9.39
C GLU A 74 22.12 9.07 -10.58
N GLU A 75 21.12 8.87 -11.44
CA GLU A 75 20.78 9.77 -12.53
C GLU A 75 20.23 11.11 -12.00
N ILE A 76 19.41 11.05 -10.94
CA ILE A 76 18.91 12.24 -10.23
C ILE A 76 20.08 13.01 -9.64
N ARG A 77 21.03 12.33 -8.97
CA ARG A 77 22.27 12.95 -8.46
C ARG A 77 23.02 13.65 -9.59
N SER A 78 23.31 12.95 -10.68
CA SER A 78 24.05 13.49 -11.84
C SER A 78 23.34 14.70 -12.47
N PHE A 79 22.00 14.66 -12.54
CA PHE A 79 21.20 15.77 -13.06
C PHE A 79 21.24 17.00 -12.16
N LEU A 80 21.18 16.81 -10.84
CA LEU A 80 21.27 17.91 -9.86
C LEU A 80 22.65 18.56 -9.84
N GLU A 81 23.71 17.77 -9.99
CA GLU A 81 25.08 18.26 -10.15
C GLU A 81 25.20 19.13 -11.41
N LEU A 82 24.70 18.66 -12.55
CA LEU A 82 24.69 19.44 -13.80
C LEU A 82 23.94 20.77 -13.65
N MET A 83 22.88 20.78 -12.84
CA MET A 83 22.08 21.97 -12.60
C MET A 83 22.67 22.93 -11.55
N GLY A 84 23.77 22.54 -10.89
CA GLY A 84 24.34 23.31 -9.78
C GLY A 84 23.43 23.34 -8.54
N LYS A 85 22.56 22.33 -8.40
CA LYS A 85 21.55 22.23 -7.33
C LYS A 85 21.78 21.07 -6.38
N PHE A 86 22.91 20.37 -6.49
CA PHE A 86 23.17 19.21 -5.66
C PHE A 86 23.20 19.54 -4.16
N ASP A 87 23.74 20.70 -3.81
CA ASP A 87 23.83 21.18 -2.43
C ASP A 87 22.45 21.45 -1.79
N GLU A 88 21.38 21.56 -2.60
CA GLU A 88 19.99 21.67 -2.10
C GLU A 88 19.44 20.32 -1.60
N PHE A 89 20.08 19.20 -1.95
CA PHE A 89 19.63 17.83 -1.64
C PHE A 89 20.75 16.97 -1.03
N PRO A 90 21.32 17.37 0.13
CA PRO A 90 22.41 16.64 0.78
C PRO A 90 22.05 15.20 1.15
N GLU A 91 20.76 14.88 1.29
CA GLU A 91 20.23 13.55 1.57
C GLU A 91 20.68 12.50 0.56
N LEU A 92 20.89 12.89 -0.70
CA LEU A 92 21.36 11.98 -1.74
C LEU A 92 22.82 11.53 -1.54
N SER A 93 23.58 12.18 -0.64
CA SER A 93 24.93 11.78 -0.21
C SER A 93 24.96 11.12 1.17
N ASP A 94 23.89 11.24 1.96
CA ASP A 94 23.84 10.71 3.32
C ASP A 94 23.50 9.21 3.31
N THR A 95 24.47 8.39 3.73
CA THR A 95 24.31 6.93 3.79
C THR A 95 23.24 6.47 4.77
N ASN A 96 23.00 7.18 5.87
CA ASN A 96 21.93 6.85 6.80
C ASN A 96 20.57 7.21 6.21
N TRP A 97 20.47 8.35 5.53
CA TRP A 97 19.24 8.72 4.84
C TRP A 97 18.91 7.71 3.73
N LEU A 98 19.90 7.31 2.93
CA LEU A 98 19.73 6.28 1.91
C LEU A 98 19.29 4.93 2.51
N CYS A 99 19.76 4.55 3.70
CA CYS A 99 19.23 3.40 4.42
C CYS A 99 17.75 3.57 4.81
N ASP A 100 17.37 4.73 5.35
CA ASP A 100 15.99 5.01 5.72
C ASP A 100 15.07 5.00 4.50
N PHE A 101 15.53 5.58 3.40
CA PHE A 101 14.80 5.59 2.14
C PHE A 101 14.68 4.18 1.54
N ALA A 102 15.74 3.37 1.60
CA ALA A 102 15.71 1.97 1.18
C ALA A 102 14.68 1.15 1.98
N PHE A 103 14.66 1.30 3.31
CA PHE A 103 13.66 0.68 4.16
C PHE A 103 12.24 1.11 3.78
N ALA A 104 12.04 2.41 3.53
CA ALA A 104 10.76 2.95 3.09
C ALA A 104 10.32 2.30 1.76
N VAL A 105 11.17 2.26 0.75
CA VAL A 105 10.88 1.63 -0.55
C VAL A 105 10.38 0.20 -0.37
N ASP A 106 11.08 -0.60 0.43
CA ASP A 106 10.72 -2.00 0.66
C ASP A 106 9.40 -2.16 1.44
N ILE A 107 9.20 -1.44 2.55
CA ILE A 107 7.95 -1.57 3.32
C ILE A 107 6.73 -1.04 2.55
N PHE A 108 6.90 0.02 1.77
CA PHE A 108 5.84 0.52 0.88
C PHE A 108 5.54 -0.44 -0.27
N SER A 109 6.52 -1.21 -0.75
CA SER A 109 6.27 -2.31 -1.71
C SER A 109 5.36 -3.37 -1.10
N HIS A 110 5.69 -3.84 0.11
CA HIS A 110 4.85 -4.81 0.85
C HIS A 110 3.43 -4.28 1.11
N MET A 111 3.29 -3.00 1.49
CA MET A 111 1.97 -2.37 1.66
C MET A 111 1.22 -2.25 0.32
N ASN A 112 1.92 -1.98 -0.78
CA ASN A 112 1.31 -1.91 -2.09
C ASN A 112 0.79 -3.28 -2.55
N GLU A 113 1.50 -4.37 -2.27
CA GLU A 113 1.01 -5.73 -2.52
C GLU A 113 -0.28 -6.02 -1.75
N LEU A 114 -0.34 -5.63 -0.47
CA LEU A 114 -1.58 -5.74 0.31
C LEU A 114 -2.70 -4.90 -0.30
N ASN A 115 -2.42 -3.63 -0.62
CA ASN A 115 -3.42 -2.72 -1.18
C ASN A 115 -4.00 -3.24 -2.50
N VAL A 116 -3.17 -3.80 -3.39
CA VAL A 116 -3.64 -4.41 -4.64
C VAL A 116 -4.60 -5.56 -4.36
N LYS A 117 -4.30 -6.39 -3.35
CA LYS A 117 -5.22 -7.45 -2.94
C LYS A 117 -6.53 -6.86 -2.44
N LEU A 118 -6.49 -5.91 -1.50
CA LEU A 118 -7.70 -5.32 -0.91
C LEU A 118 -8.56 -4.50 -1.88
N GLN A 119 -7.99 -4.01 -2.99
CA GLN A 119 -8.69 -3.22 -4.01
C GLN A 119 -9.18 -4.06 -5.20
N GLY A 120 -9.01 -5.39 -5.14
CA GLY A 120 -9.51 -6.28 -6.18
C GLY A 120 -11.02 -6.14 -6.37
N LYS A 121 -11.49 -6.29 -7.60
CA LYS A 121 -12.93 -6.46 -7.86
C LYS A 121 -13.38 -7.80 -7.32
N ASP A 122 -14.65 -7.88 -6.92
CA ASP A 122 -15.30 -9.13 -6.51
C ASP A 122 -14.62 -9.81 -5.31
N GLN A 123 -14.00 -9.04 -4.41
CA GLN A 123 -13.44 -9.58 -3.17
C GLN A 123 -14.51 -9.76 -2.10
N PHE A 124 -14.53 -10.96 -1.49
CA PHE A 124 -15.31 -11.19 -0.29
C PHE A 124 -14.59 -10.63 0.95
N VAL A 125 -15.38 -10.23 1.94
CA VAL A 125 -14.85 -9.65 3.19
C VAL A 125 -13.93 -10.63 3.93
N HIS A 126 -14.20 -11.94 3.86
CA HIS A 126 -13.35 -12.96 4.49
C HIS A 126 -11.98 -13.08 3.79
N ASP A 127 -11.91 -12.87 2.47
CA ASP A 127 -10.63 -12.82 1.73
C ASP A 127 -9.82 -11.59 2.12
N MET A 128 -10.48 -10.44 2.22
CA MET A 128 -9.86 -9.20 2.69
C MET A 128 -9.30 -9.37 4.10
N HIS A 129 -10.09 -9.95 5.00
CA HIS A 129 -9.68 -10.23 6.37
C HIS A 129 -8.47 -11.18 6.42
N THR A 130 -8.49 -12.25 5.62
CA THR A 130 -7.39 -13.21 5.50
C THR A 130 -6.11 -12.52 5.02
N ASN A 131 -6.20 -11.65 4.02
CA ASN A 131 -5.07 -10.89 3.51
C ASN A 131 -4.47 -9.95 4.56
N VAL A 132 -5.30 -9.25 5.33
CA VAL A 132 -4.86 -8.39 6.44
C VAL A 132 -4.20 -9.23 7.54
N ARG A 133 -4.81 -10.36 7.93
CA ARG A 133 -4.24 -11.29 8.92
C ARG A 133 -2.86 -11.78 8.50
N ALA A 134 -2.73 -12.24 7.25
CA ALA A 134 -1.43 -12.66 6.71
C ALA A 134 -0.40 -11.52 6.73
N PHE A 135 -0.81 -10.29 6.42
CA PHE A 135 0.09 -9.14 6.47
C PHE A 135 0.54 -8.80 7.89
N LYS A 136 -0.36 -8.85 8.89
CA LYS A 136 0.02 -8.73 10.32
C LYS A 136 1.10 -9.75 10.69
N SER A 137 0.94 -11.01 10.31
CA SER A 137 1.94 -12.06 10.55
C SER A 137 3.27 -11.78 9.84
N LYS A 138 3.24 -11.27 8.60
CA LYS A 138 4.46 -10.84 7.88
C LYS A 138 5.19 -9.73 8.63
N LEU A 139 4.49 -8.73 9.17
CA LEU A 139 5.12 -7.64 9.93
C LEU A 139 5.86 -8.17 11.18
N VAL A 140 5.27 -9.13 11.89
CA VAL A 140 5.93 -9.81 13.03
C VAL A 140 7.19 -10.55 12.58
N LEU A 141 7.12 -11.30 11.47
CA LEU A 141 8.28 -11.98 10.90
C LEU A 141 9.37 -10.99 10.49
N PHE A 142 9.00 -9.91 9.80
CA PHE A 142 9.92 -8.86 9.36
C PHE A 142 10.61 -8.22 10.56
N SER A 143 9.88 -7.88 11.63
CA SER A 143 10.46 -7.31 12.85
C SER A 143 11.49 -8.24 13.49
N ARG A 144 11.17 -9.54 13.61
CA ARG A 144 12.09 -10.56 14.13
C ARG A 144 13.34 -10.72 13.26
N GLN A 145 13.20 -10.78 11.94
CA GLN A 145 14.32 -10.88 11.02
C GLN A 145 15.20 -9.62 11.06
N MET A 146 14.59 -8.44 11.10
CA MET A 146 15.27 -7.15 11.21
C MET A 146 16.12 -7.07 12.49
N SER A 147 15.58 -7.53 13.63
CA SER A 147 16.33 -7.66 14.90
C SER A 147 17.54 -8.57 14.77
N ASN A 148 17.42 -9.64 13.98
CA ASN A 148 18.50 -10.59 13.70
C ASN A 148 19.42 -10.14 12.55
N LYS A 149 19.29 -8.88 12.07
CA LYS A 149 20.05 -8.35 10.93
C LYS A 149 19.90 -9.18 9.65
N SER A 150 18.75 -9.83 9.49
CA SER A 150 18.36 -10.52 8.27
C SER A 150 17.44 -9.61 7.47
N PHE A 151 17.87 -9.26 6.27
CA PHE A 151 17.17 -8.33 5.37
C PHE A 151 16.56 -9.03 4.15
N THR A 152 16.32 -10.34 4.22
CA THR A 152 15.92 -11.19 3.08
C THR A 152 14.64 -10.70 2.37
N HIS A 153 13.74 -10.04 3.09
CA HIS A 153 12.50 -9.47 2.53
C HIS A 153 12.57 -7.96 2.30
N PHE A 154 13.75 -7.36 2.44
CA PHE A 154 14.01 -5.94 2.25
C PHE A 154 15.21 -5.80 1.29
N PRO A 155 15.02 -6.12 -0.01
CA PRO A 155 16.13 -6.21 -0.97
C PRO A 155 16.85 -4.86 -1.16
N THR A 156 16.12 -3.76 -1.09
CA THR A 156 16.68 -2.41 -1.24
C THR A 156 17.53 -2.04 -0.03
N LEU A 157 17.06 -2.38 1.17
CA LEU A 157 17.80 -2.15 2.41
C LEU A 157 19.00 -3.10 2.55
N ALA A 158 18.88 -4.35 2.08
CA ALA A 158 19.91 -5.38 2.20
C ALA A 158 21.24 -4.98 1.55
N VAL A 159 21.21 -4.12 0.53
CA VAL A 159 22.42 -3.63 -0.15
C VAL A 159 23.05 -2.41 0.52
N GLN A 160 22.44 -1.87 1.58
CA GLN A 160 22.93 -0.68 2.26
C GLN A 160 23.93 -1.00 3.37
N LYS A 161 25.03 -0.23 3.42
CA LYS A 161 26.13 -0.44 4.37
C LYS A 161 25.71 -0.27 5.83
N GLU A 162 24.87 0.74 6.12
CA GLU A 162 24.45 1.05 7.50
C GLU A 162 23.17 0.28 7.93
N ALA A 163 22.65 -0.64 7.12
CA ALA A 163 21.40 -1.36 7.43
C ALA A 163 21.45 -2.10 8.78
N ALA A 164 22.57 -2.79 9.05
CA ALA A 164 22.78 -3.52 10.31
C ALA A 164 22.86 -2.61 11.54
N ARG A 165 23.33 -1.37 11.37
CA ARG A 165 23.40 -0.36 12.44
C ARG A 165 22.03 0.18 12.79
N ASN A 166 21.19 0.39 11.76
CA ASN A 166 19.86 0.96 11.89
C ASN A 166 18.75 -0.10 12.13
N ALA A 167 19.08 -1.40 12.17
CA ALA A 167 18.12 -2.50 12.32
C ALA A 167 17.15 -2.33 13.51
N LYS A 168 17.63 -1.82 14.66
CA LYS A 168 16.78 -1.58 15.85
C LYS A 168 15.69 -0.53 15.58
N LYS A 169 16.01 0.53 14.83
CA LYS A 169 15.07 1.57 14.41
C LYS A 169 14.00 1.01 13.47
N TYR A 170 14.40 0.19 12.50
CA TYR A 170 13.49 -0.43 11.54
C TYR A 170 12.59 -1.48 12.20
N CYS A 171 13.14 -2.30 13.10
CA CYS A 171 12.38 -3.23 13.93
C CYS A 171 11.27 -2.48 14.71
N LYS A 172 11.63 -1.38 15.38
CA LYS A 172 10.65 -0.56 16.11
C LYS A 172 9.56 -0.02 15.18
N SER A 173 9.93 0.45 14.00
CA SER A 173 8.97 0.96 13.01
C SER A 173 8.01 -0.14 12.53
N LEU A 174 8.49 -1.38 12.34
CA LEU A 174 7.66 -2.53 11.98
C LEU A 174 6.70 -2.94 13.11
N ASP A 175 7.18 -2.92 14.36
CA ASP A 175 6.32 -3.18 15.52
C ASP A 175 5.23 -2.14 15.68
N ASP A 176 5.56 -0.87 15.42
CA ASP A 176 4.63 0.25 15.50
C ASP A 176 3.57 0.13 14.38
N LEU A 177 3.99 -0.19 13.16
CA LEU A 177 3.10 -0.48 12.04
C LEU A 177 2.16 -1.66 12.34
N HIS A 178 2.71 -2.76 12.89
CA HIS A 178 1.91 -3.91 13.30
C HIS A 178 0.83 -3.53 14.33
N ARG A 179 1.18 -2.72 15.34
CA ARG A 179 0.20 -2.24 16.34
C ARG A 179 -0.90 -1.40 15.70
N GLU A 180 -0.58 -0.54 14.73
CA GLU A 180 -1.60 0.22 14.00
C GLU A 180 -2.52 -0.68 13.16
N PHE A 181 -1.99 -1.73 12.52
CA PHE A 181 -2.82 -2.71 11.84
C PHE A 181 -3.74 -3.45 12.82
N CYS A 182 -3.23 -3.91 13.96
CA CYS A 182 -4.07 -4.53 14.99
C CYS A 182 -5.16 -3.60 15.48
N ARG A 183 -4.83 -2.31 15.72
CA ARG A 183 -5.79 -1.30 16.17
C ARG A 183 -6.85 -1.01 15.12
N ARG A 184 -6.46 -0.83 13.85
CA ARG A 184 -7.37 -0.46 12.76
C ARG A 184 -8.32 -1.58 12.35
N PHE A 185 -7.89 -2.83 12.49
CA PHE A 185 -8.66 -4.01 12.07
C PHE A 185 -9.18 -4.83 13.26
N CYS A 186 -9.21 -4.27 14.48
CA CYS A 186 -9.65 -5.00 15.68
C CYS A 186 -11.12 -5.44 15.61
N ASP A 187 -11.97 -4.70 14.90
CA ASP A 187 -13.39 -5.06 14.77
C ASP A 187 -13.61 -6.33 13.95
N PHE A 188 -12.70 -6.66 13.02
CA PHE A 188 -12.79 -7.90 12.26
C PHE A 188 -12.58 -9.14 13.13
N GLU A 189 -11.82 -9.02 14.23
CA GLU A 189 -11.65 -10.12 15.18
C GLU A 189 -12.97 -10.46 15.89
N LYS A 190 -13.89 -9.50 16.04
CA LYS A 190 -15.22 -9.73 16.64
C LYS A 190 -16.14 -10.55 15.75
N ILE A 191 -15.95 -10.46 14.43
CA ILE A 191 -16.77 -11.15 13.42
C ILE A 191 -16.02 -12.33 12.78
N ASP A 192 -14.83 -12.68 13.28
CA ASP A 192 -13.99 -13.72 12.66
C ASP A 192 -14.72 -15.06 12.54
N LYS A 193 -15.47 -15.47 13.57
CA LYS A 193 -16.26 -16.71 13.53
C LYS A 193 -17.30 -16.69 12.41
N SER A 194 -17.98 -15.57 12.20
CA SER A 194 -18.94 -15.40 11.12
C SER A 194 -18.25 -15.43 9.75
N LEU A 195 -17.05 -14.84 9.64
CA LEU A 195 -16.25 -14.91 8.42
C LEU A 195 -15.79 -16.34 8.13
N GLN A 196 -15.39 -17.10 9.14
CA GLN A 196 -15.00 -18.52 9.01
C GLN A 196 -16.17 -19.40 8.55
N LEU A 197 -17.38 -19.13 9.04
CA LEU A 197 -18.60 -19.82 8.61
C LEU A 197 -18.86 -19.65 7.12
N VAL A 198 -18.59 -18.46 6.58
CA VAL A 198 -18.75 -18.18 5.15
C VAL A 198 -17.57 -18.70 4.32
N SER A 199 -16.35 -18.61 4.83
CA SER A 199 -15.15 -19.02 4.08
C SER A 199 -14.96 -20.53 4.02
N CYS A 200 -15.29 -21.24 5.09
CA CYS A 200 -15.05 -22.68 5.24
C CYS A 200 -16.21 -23.37 5.98
N PRO A 201 -17.46 -23.29 5.49
CA PRO A 201 -18.62 -23.85 6.18
C PRO A 201 -18.47 -25.35 6.46
N LEU A 202 -17.83 -26.10 5.56
CA LEU A 202 -17.67 -27.55 5.69
C LEU A 202 -16.75 -28.00 6.83
N SER A 203 -15.92 -27.09 7.36
CA SER A 203 -15.00 -27.38 8.47
C SER A 203 -15.45 -26.80 9.81
N GLN A 204 -16.59 -26.10 9.86
CA GLN A 204 -17.10 -25.52 11.09
C GLN A 204 -17.89 -26.54 11.91
N ASP A 205 -17.85 -26.36 13.23
CA ASP A 205 -18.69 -27.10 14.17
C ASP A 205 -20.13 -26.52 14.17
N PRO A 206 -21.16 -27.31 13.77
CA PRO A 206 -22.54 -26.84 13.77
C PRO A 206 -23.05 -26.44 15.15
N GLU A 207 -22.58 -27.06 16.23
CA GLU A 207 -23.02 -26.72 17.59
C GLU A 207 -22.49 -25.35 18.05
N ALA A 208 -21.36 -24.91 17.50
CA ALA A 208 -20.74 -23.62 17.78
C ALA A 208 -21.24 -22.48 16.87
N ALA A 209 -22.04 -22.79 15.85
CA ALA A 209 -22.62 -21.82 14.93
C ALA A 209 -23.83 -21.07 15.54
N PRO A 210 -24.23 -19.89 15.01
CA PRO A 210 -25.47 -19.23 15.40
C PRO A 210 -26.67 -20.16 15.29
N GLN A 211 -27.57 -20.14 16.29
CA GLN A 211 -28.67 -21.10 16.43
C GLN A 211 -29.54 -21.19 15.18
N GLU A 212 -29.78 -20.04 14.55
CA GLU A 212 -30.56 -19.90 13.33
C GLU A 212 -29.91 -20.55 12.09
N LEU A 213 -28.60 -20.80 12.10
CA LEU A 213 -27.86 -21.38 10.97
C LEU A 213 -27.47 -22.85 11.17
N GLN A 214 -27.69 -23.44 12.37
CA GLN A 214 -27.15 -24.77 12.69
C GLN A 214 -27.73 -25.87 11.79
N LEU A 215 -29.03 -25.86 11.55
CA LEU A 215 -29.69 -26.85 10.69
C LEU A 215 -29.23 -26.72 9.23
N GLU A 216 -29.19 -25.49 8.71
CA GLU A 216 -28.73 -25.20 7.35
C GLU A 216 -27.26 -25.61 7.16
N LEU A 217 -26.42 -25.41 8.18
CA LEU A 217 -25.03 -25.85 8.17
C LEU A 217 -24.91 -27.38 8.15
N ILE A 218 -25.73 -28.10 8.93
CA ILE A 218 -25.76 -29.57 8.94
C ILE A 218 -26.18 -30.11 7.57
N ASP A 219 -27.22 -29.51 6.97
CA ASP A 219 -27.71 -29.89 5.65
C ASP A 219 -26.62 -29.65 4.59
N LEU A 220 -26.00 -28.47 4.61
CA LEU A 220 -24.89 -28.11 3.72
C LEU A 220 -23.69 -29.07 3.86
N GLN A 221 -23.36 -29.45 5.10
CA GLN A 221 -22.29 -30.40 5.38
C GLN A 221 -22.65 -31.84 5.02
N SER A 222 -23.93 -32.19 4.93
CA SER A 222 -24.36 -33.56 4.59
C SER A 222 -24.46 -33.80 3.08
N ASP A 223 -24.38 -32.75 2.26
CA ASP A 223 -24.38 -32.85 0.81
C ASP A 223 -23.05 -33.46 0.30
N SER A 224 -23.14 -34.71 -0.15
CA SER A 224 -22.01 -35.47 -0.68
C SER A 224 -21.46 -34.91 -1.99
N VAL A 225 -22.29 -34.27 -2.82
CA VAL A 225 -21.87 -33.66 -4.08
C VAL A 225 -21.05 -32.40 -3.83
N LEU A 226 -21.42 -31.61 -2.82
CA LEU A 226 -20.64 -30.44 -2.41
C LEU A 226 -19.32 -30.84 -1.73
N LYS A 227 -19.33 -31.88 -0.89
CA LYS A 227 -18.12 -32.43 -0.26
C LYS A 227 -17.10 -33.00 -1.25
N GLU A 228 -17.53 -33.54 -2.38
CA GLU A 228 -16.61 -34.03 -3.40
C GLU A 228 -16.00 -32.90 -4.25
N LYS A 229 -16.64 -31.72 -4.30
CA LYS A 229 -16.22 -30.58 -5.12
C LYS A 229 -15.28 -29.60 -4.41
N PHE A 230 -15.21 -29.61 -3.08
CA PHE A 230 -14.47 -28.67 -2.25
C PHE A 230 -13.70 -29.38 -1.14
#